data_AF-A0A350DB83-F1
#
_entry.id   AF-A0A350DB83-F1
#
_cell.length_a   1.000
_cell.length_b   1.000
_cell.length_c   1.000
_cell.angle_alpha   90.00
_cell.angle_beta   90.00
_cell.angle_gamma   90.00
#
_symmetry.space_group_name_H-M   'P 1'
#
loop_
_entity.id
_entity.type
_entity.pdbx_description
1 polymer ?
#
loop_
_entity_poly.entity_id
_entity_poly.type
_entity_poly.pdbx_seq_one_letter_code
_entity_poly.pdbx_strand_id
1 'polypeptide(L)' 'TVGMLKILFHQDTLEILGIHCFGDQASEILHIGMAIMQQEGKANTLKYFVNTTFNYPTMAEAYRVAAQNGLNRVF' A
#
# COMPACT_ATOMS: atom_id res chain seq x y z
N THR A 1 -2.59 -0.62 -20.98
CA THR A 1 -3.64 -0.11 -20.06
C THR A 1 -2.99 0.74 -19.00
N VAL A 2 -3.60 1.83 -18.55
CA VAL A 2 -3.04 2.72 -17.52
C VAL A 2 -3.66 2.36 -16.16
N GLY A 3 -2.86 2.40 -15.10
CA GLY A 3 -3.33 2.20 -13.73
C GLY A 3 -2.39 2.85 -12.73
N MET A 4 -2.87 3.06 -11.50
CA MET A 4 -2.09 3.64 -10.41
C MET A 4 -2.59 3.11 -9.07
N LEU A 5 -1.63 2.91 -8.17
CA LEU A 5 -1.89 2.76 -6.74
C LEU A 5 -1.23 3.92 -6.00
N LYS A 6 -1.96 4.54 -5.07
CA LYS A 6 -1.48 5.59 -4.18
C LYS A 6 -1.84 5.24 -2.74
N ILE A 7 -0.86 5.36 -1.85
CA ILE A 7 -1.02 5.20 -0.40
C ILE A 7 -0.80 6.57 0.26
N LEU A 8 -1.76 6.99 1.08
CA LEU A 8 -1.64 8.12 1.99
C LEU A 8 -1.28 7.55 3.37
N PHE A 9 -0.24 8.08 4.00
CA PHE A 9 0.21 7.63 5.30
C PHE A 9 0.78 8.80 6.12
N HIS A 10 0.78 8.65 7.44
CA HIS A 10 1.38 9.62 8.35
C HIS A 10 2.91 9.48 8.33
N GLN A 11 3.66 10.58 8.16
CA GLN A 11 5.12 10.54 8.02
C GLN A 11 5.87 9.95 9.23
N ASP A 12 5.46 10.34 10.46
CA ASP A 12 6.16 9.89 11.68
C ASP A 12 5.73 8.47 12.13
N THR A 13 4.42 8.20 12.18
CA THR A 13 3.89 6.92 12.68
C THR A 13 3.84 5.84 11.60
N LEU A 14 3.89 6.22 10.32
CA LEU A 14 3.68 5.36 9.16
C LEU A 14 2.30 4.68 9.11
N GLU A 15 1.33 5.21 9.85
CA GLU A 15 -0.06 4.76 9.83
C GLU A 15 -0.68 5.03 8.45
N ILE A 16 -1.43 4.06 7.90
CA ILE A 16 -2.10 4.22 6.61
C ILE A 16 -3.41 4.98 6.84
N LEU A 17 -3.58 6.09 6.12
CA LEU A 17 -4.71 7.00 6.22
C LEU A 17 -5.65 6.92 5.01
N GLY A 18 -5.19 6.32 3.91
CA GLY A 18 -6.01 6.15 2.72
C GLY A 18 -5.31 5.40 1.61
N ILE A 19 -6.09 4.67 0.82
CA ILE A 19 -5.61 3.89 -0.32
C ILE A 19 -6.49 4.23 -1.52
N HIS A 20 -5.83 4.59 -2.61
CA HIS A 20 -6.50 4.97 -3.86
C HIS A 20 -5.94 4.09 -4.97
N CYS A 21 -6.84 3.51 -5.75
CA CYS A 21 -6.46 2.68 -6.87
C CYS A 21 -7.37 2.97 -8.06
N PHE A 22 -6.80 3.04 -9.26
CA PHE A 22 -7.55 3.01 -10.51
C PHE A 22 -6.81 2.14 -11.53
N GLY A 23 -7.56 1.51 -12.42
CA GLY A 23 -7.04 0.60 -13.43
C GLY A 23 -7.91 -0.64 -13.56
N ASP A 24 -7.44 -1.57 -14.39
CA ASP A 24 -8.07 -2.88 -14.51
C ASP A 24 -7.97 -3.66 -13.19
N GLN A 25 -9.03 -4.37 -12.81
CA GLN A 25 -9.11 -5.17 -11.58
C GLN A 25 -8.70 -4.40 -10.30
N ALA A 26 -8.87 -3.07 -10.26
CA ALA A 26 -8.50 -2.25 -9.12
C ALA A 26 -9.19 -2.68 -7.81
N SER A 27 -10.41 -3.20 -7.88
CA SER A 27 -11.15 -3.74 -6.73
C SER A 27 -10.40 -4.87 -6.02
N GLU A 28 -9.77 -5.77 -6.78
CA GLU A 28 -9.06 -6.94 -6.23
C GLU A 28 -7.91 -6.52 -5.32
N ILE A 29 -7.11 -5.55 -5.77
CA ILE A 29 -5.97 -5.06 -5.00
C ILE A 29 -6.36 -4.01 -3.96
N LEU A 30 -7.47 -3.28 -4.14
CA LEU A 30 -7.97 -2.32 -3.15
C LEU A 30 -8.34 -3.03 -1.83
N HIS A 31 -8.92 -4.23 -1.91
CA HIS A 31 -9.27 -5.03 -0.73
C HIS A 31 -8.07 -5.39 0.16
N ILE A 32 -6.91 -5.68 -0.44
CA ILE A 32 -5.66 -5.94 0.30
C ILE A 32 -5.30 -4.72 1.16
N GLY A 33 -5.38 -3.54 0.55
CA GLY A 33 -5.11 -2.28 1.22
C GLY A 33 -6.05 -2.02 2.39
N MET A 34 -7.37 -2.15 2.13
CA MET A 34 -8.39 -1.96 3.16
C MET A 34 -8.19 -2.90 4.35
N ALA A 35 -7.81 -4.16 4.11
CA ALA A 35 -7.60 -5.14 5.18
C ALA A 35 -6.51 -4.71 6.16
N ILE A 36 -5.43 -4.07 5.68
CA ILE A 36 -4.35 -3.57 6.51
C ILE A 36 -4.73 -2.26 7.21
N MET A 37 -5.42 -1.36 6.49
CA MET A 37 -5.90 -0.09 7.04
C MET A 37 -6.94 -0.28 8.16
N GLN A 38 -7.69 -1.38 8.15
CA GLN A 38 -8.66 -1.72 9.20
C GLN A 38 -8.02 -2.34 10.46
N GLN A 39 -6.73 -2.69 10.44
CA GLN A 39 -6.07 -3.24 11.62
C GLN A 39 -5.87 -2.16 12.69
N GLU A 40 -5.77 -2.56 13.96
CA GLU A 40 -5.56 -1.63 15.06
C GLU A 40 -4.08 -1.50 15.46
N GLY A 41 -3.71 -0.32 15.95
CA GLY A 41 -2.39 -0.03 16.48
C GLY A 41 -1.26 -0.30 15.49
N LYS A 42 -0.26 -1.08 15.88
CA LYS A 42 0.96 -1.31 15.08
C LYS A 42 0.72 -2.14 13.82
N ALA A 43 -0.45 -2.77 13.68
CA ALA A 43 -0.79 -3.57 12.50
C ALA A 43 -1.29 -2.72 11.32
N ASN A 44 -1.78 -1.49 11.56
CA ASN A 44 -1.99 -0.49 10.51
C ASN A 44 -0.69 0.28 10.28
N THR A 45 0.17 -0.24 9.40
CA THR A 45 1.45 0.41 9.10
C THR A 45 1.90 0.18 7.66
N LEU A 46 2.47 1.24 7.05
CA LEU A 46 3.12 1.18 5.74
C LEU A 46 4.23 0.12 5.70
N LYS A 47 4.89 -0.16 6.84
CA LYS A 47 5.94 -1.18 6.94
C LYS A 47 5.46 -2.57 6.55
N TYR A 48 4.16 -2.85 6.68
CA TYR A 48 3.58 -4.11 6.22
C TYR A 48 3.89 -4.34 4.73
N PHE A 49 3.61 -3.35 3.87
CA PHE A 49 3.80 -3.49 2.42
C PHE A 49 5.26 -3.57 1.99
N VAL A 50 6.18 -3.03 2.79
CA VAL A 50 7.63 -3.08 2.53
C VAL A 50 8.21 -4.44 2.92
N ASN A 51 7.67 -5.06 3.96
CA ASN A 51 8.19 -6.32 4.50
C ASN A 51 7.47 -7.56 3.96
N THR A 52 6.24 -7.40 3.47
CA THR A 52 5.49 -8.48 2.85
C THR A 52 6.01 -8.80 1.46
N THR A 53 6.17 -10.10 1.18
CA THR A 53 6.45 -10.64 -0.15
C THR A 53 5.13 -10.77 -0.91
N PHE A 54 5.04 -10.11 -2.07
CA PHE A 54 3.92 -10.24 -2.99
C PHE A 54 4.29 -11.19 -4.14
N ASN A 55 3.28 -11.87 -4.69
CA ASN A 55 3.47 -12.71 -5.86
C ASN A 55 3.89 -11.85 -7.07
N TYR A 56 4.77 -12.39 -7.91
CA TYR A 56 5.29 -11.73 -9.10
C TYR A 56 5.10 -12.60 -10.35
N PRO A 57 4.60 -12.07 -11.49
CA PRO A 57 4.13 -10.69 -11.72
C PRO A 57 2.64 -10.52 -11.32
N THR A 58 2.31 -9.53 -10.48
CA THR A 58 0.92 -9.21 -10.12
C THR A 58 0.72 -7.71 -9.85
N MET A 59 -0.52 -7.21 -9.97
CA MET A 59 -0.83 -5.82 -9.61
C MET A 59 -0.61 -5.50 -8.13
N ALA A 60 -0.69 -6.50 -7.24
CA ALA A 60 -0.47 -6.32 -5.81
C ALA A 60 0.97 -5.89 -5.47
N GLU A 61 1.94 -6.18 -6.35
CA GLU A 61 3.31 -5.68 -6.21
C GLU A 61 3.38 -4.14 -6.11
N ALA A 62 2.41 -3.44 -6.72
CA ALA A 62 2.34 -1.98 -6.67
C ALA A 62 2.32 -1.44 -5.22
N TYR A 63 1.80 -2.20 -4.24
CA TYR A 63 1.85 -1.82 -2.83
C TYR A 63 3.28 -1.71 -2.31
N ARG A 64 4.11 -2.70 -2.62
CA ARG A 64 5.51 -2.73 -2.19
C ARG A 64 6.29 -1.58 -2.81
N VAL A 65 6.10 -1.34 -4.11
CA VAL A 65 6.73 -0.23 -4.84
C VAL A 65 6.27 1.13 -4.28
N ALA A 66 4.96 1.32 -4.09
CA ALA A 66 4.41 2.55 -3.54
C ALA A 66 4.92 2.83 -2.11
N ALA A 67 4.99 1.80 -1.27
CA ALA A 67 5.47 1.93 0.10
C ALA A 67 6.96 2.26 0.18
N GLN A 68 7.80 1.59 -0.62
CA GLN A 68 9.23 1.91 -0.73
C GLN A 68 9.45 3.35 -1.22
N ASN A 69 8.71 3.76 -2.27
CA ASN A 69 8.76 5.13 -2.77
C ASN A 69 8.29 6.16 -1.73
N GLY A 70 7.33 5.80 -0.88
CA GLY A 70 6.88 6.63 0.23
C GLY A 70 7.97 6.82 1.28
N LEU A 71 8.60 5.73 1.72
CA LEU A 71 9.67 5.77 2.73
C LEU A 71 10.89 6.58 2.26
N ASN A 72 11.31 6.41 1.00
CA ASN A 72 12.43 7.15 0.41
C ASN A 72 12.19 8.66 0.28
N ARG A 73 10.99 9.15 0.58
CA ARG A 73 10.68 10.60 0.65
C ARG A 73 10.71 11.16 2.06
N VAL A 74 10.67 10.29 3.08
CA VAL A 74 10.67 10.67 4.50
C VAL A 74 12.08 10.55 5.10
N PHE A 75 12.92 9.70 4.52
CA PHE A 75 14.33 9.49 4.89
C PHE A 75 15.26 9.85 3.72
#